data_AF-A0A6P1MC92-F1
#
_entry.id   AF-A0A6P1MC92-F1
#
_cell.length_a   1.000
_cell.length_b   1.000
_cell.length_c   1.000
_cell.angle_alpha   90.00
_cell.angle_beta   90.00
_cell.angle_gamma   90.00
#
_symmetry.space_group_name_H-M   'P 1'
#
loop_
_entity.id
_entity.type
_entity.pdbx_description
1 polymer ?
#
loop_
_entity_poly.entity_id
_entity_poly.type
_entity_poly.pdbx_seq_one_letter_code
_entity_poly.pdbx_strand_id
1 'polypeptide(L)' 'MKVCINWEHCSLTPRKRSFNQTFFEYEFNYDVATRSKGHLERHGVDTPGQRT' A
#
# COMPACT_ATOMS: atom_id res chain seq x y z
N MET A 1 -2.46 14.23 -14.16
CA MET A 1 -1.57 13.04 -14.24
C MET A 1 -2.22 11.91 -13.46
N LYS A 2 -2.16 10.67 -13.95
CA LYS A 2 -2.71 9.49 -13.27
C LYS A 2 -1.58 8.57 -12.82
N VAL A 3 -1.62 8.12 -11.57
CA VAL A 3 -0.62 7.19 -11.00
C VAL A 3 -1.35 6.03 -10.34
N CYS A 4 -1.07 4.81 -10.79
CA CYS A 4 -1.55 3.61 -10.10
C CYS A 4 -0.58 3.25 -8.99
N ILE A 5 -1.10 3.08 -7.77
CA ILE A 5 -0.35 2.52 -6.65
C ILE A 5 -0.88 1.11 -6.42
N ASN A 6 -0.02 0.11 -6.67
CA ASN A 6 -0.31 -1.28 -6.37
C ASN A 6 0.36 -1.65 -5.04
N TRP A 7 -0.41 -2.08 -4.05
CA TRP A 7 0.13 -2.71 -2.85
C TRP A 7 -0.11 -4.20 -2.94
N GLU A 8 1.00 -4.95 -3.02
CA GLU A 8 0.88 -6.39 -3.13
C GLU A 8 0.50 -7.03 -1.80
N HIS A 9 -0.18 -8.17 -1.91
CA HIS A 9 -0.57 -9.08 -0.83
C HIS A 9 -1.83 -8.66 -0.06
N CYS A 10 -2.39 -9.65 0.62
CA CYS A 10 -3.57 -9.50 1.46
C CYS A 10 -3.46 -10.44 2.67
N SER A 11 -4.49 -10.42 3.54
CA SER A 11 -4.56 -11.31 4.69
C SER A 11 -4.50 -12.80 4.33
N LEU A 12 -4.91 -13.19 3.11
CA LEU A 12 -4.80 -14.57 2.61
C LEU A 12 -3.42 -14.92 2.05
N THR A 13 -2.62 -13.91 1.67
CA THR A 13 -1.27 -14.08 1.14
C THR A 13 -0.27 -13.20 1.91
N PRO A 14 -0.20 -13.27 3.25
CA PRO A 14 0.39 -12.23 4.08
C PRO A 14 1.92 -12.07 3.95
N ARG A 15 2.57 -13.08 3.35
CA ARG A 15 4.01 -13.16 3.06
C ARG A 15 4.91 -12.89 4.26
N LYS A 16 5.98 -12.11 4.08
CA LYS A 16 7.07 -11.96 5.04
C LYS A 16 6.52 -11.31 6.30
N ARG A 17 7.15 -11.65 7.41
CA ARG A 17 6.89 -11.00 8.68
C ARG A 17 8.10 -10.15 9.05
N SER A 18 7.85 -9.04 9.73
CA SER A 18 8.89 -8.20 10.32
C SER A 18 9.80 -9.00 11.24
N PHE A 19 11.05 -8.55 11.40
CA PHE A 19 12.05 -9.22 12.24
C PHE A 19 11.57 -9.43 13.68
N ASN A 20 10.85 -8.45 14.23
CA ASN A 20 10.25 -8.49 15.57
C ASN A 20 8.87 -9.16 15.62
N GLN A 21 8.40 -9.75 14.51
CA GLN A 21 7.14 -10.48 14.39
C GLN A 21 5.86 -9.63 14.59
N THR A 22 5.95 -8.30 14.57
CA THR A 22 4.82 -7.40 14.91
C THR A 22 3.84 -7.13 13.77
N PHE A 23 4.27 -7.29 12.52
CA PHE A 23 3.44 -7.06 11.33
C PHE A 23 3.89 -7.90 10.14
N PHE A 24 2.97 -8.15 9.22
CA PHE A 24 3.18 -8.81 7.93
C PHE A 24 3.45 -7.81 6.80
N GLU A 25 3.98 -8.33 5.69
CA GLU A 25 4.30 -7.57 4.48
C GLU A 25 3.08 -6.84 3.91
N TYR A 26 1.90 -7.48 3.89
CA TYR A 26 0.68 -6.84 3.37
C TYR A 26 0.24 -5.63 4.20
N GLU A 27 0.46 -5.65 5.52
CA GLU A 27 0.11 -4.54 6.42
C GLU A 27 1.05 -3.36 6.19
N PHE A 28 2.33 -3.64 6.02
CA PHE A 28 3.33 -2.64 5.67
C PHE A 28 3.04 -2.02 4.29
N ASN A 29 2.79 -2.84 3.27
CA ASN A 29 2.50 -2.38 1.92
C ASN A 29 1.25 -1.50 1.87
N TYR A 30 0.20 -1.88 2.60
CA TYR A 30 -1.03 -1.10 2.71
C TYR A 30 -0.81 0.28 3.33
N ASP A 31 -0.03 0.36 4.41
CA ASP A 31 0.29 1.63 5.08
C ASP A 31 1.10 2.56 4.16
N VAL A 32 2.15 2.05 3.53
CA VAL A 32 2.99 2.81 2.59
C VAL A 32 2.17 3.32 1.40
N ALA A 33 1.34 2.46 0.81
CA ALA A 33 0.49 2.84 -0.31
C ALA A 33 -0.53 3.92 0.07
N THR A 34 -1.16 3.81 1.24
CA THR A 34 -2.13 4.79 1.72
C THR A 34 -1.49 6.16 1.95
N ARG A 35 -0.29 6.21 2.55
CA ARG A 35 0.44 7.47 2.76
C ARG A 35 0.89 8.10 1.44
N SER A 36 1.38 7.27 0.52
CA SER A 36 1.81 7.72 -0.82
C SER A 36 0.63 8.27 -1.61
N LYS A 37 -0.50 7.58 -1.57
CA LYS A 37 -1.76 8.03 -2.16
C LYS A 37 -2.16 9.41 -1.64
N GLY A 38 -2.26 9.56 -0.32
CA GLY A 38 -2.63 10.84 0.30
C GLY A 38 -1.63 11.97 0.05
N HIS A 39 -0.35 11.66 -0.16
CA HIS A 39 0.62 12.68 -0.61
C HIS A 39 0.34 13.12 -2.05
N LEU A 40 0.17 12.18 -2.98
CA LEU A 40 -0.08 12.46 -4.39
C LEU A 40 -1.40 13.21 -4.62
N GLU A 41 -2.48 12.80 -3.96
CA GLU A 41 -3.79 13.44 -4.08
C GLU A 41 -3.76 14.90 -3.59
N ARG A 42 -3.01 15.20 -2.52
CA ARG A 42 -2.79 16.57 -2.04
C ARG A 42 -2.07 17.47 -3.05
N HIS A 43 -1.35 16.89 -4.01
CA HIS A 43 -0.67 17.60 -5.09
C HIS A 43 -1.43 17.53 -6.42
N GLY A 44 -2.71 17.15 -6.41
CA GLY A 44 -3.56 17.14 -7.60
C GLY A 44 -3.27 15.97 -8.56
N VAL A 45 -2.61 14.92 -8.10
CA VAL A 45 -2.40 13.70 -8.86
C VAL A 45 -3.56 12.74 -8.60
N ASP A 46 -4.19 12.27 -9.69
CA ASP A 46 -5.28 11.28 -9.61
C ASP A 46 -4.67 9.89 -9.40
N THR A 47 -5.08 9.23 -8.32
CA THR A 47 -4.63 7.89 -7.94
C THR A 47 -5.80 6.91 -7.91
N PRO A 48 -6.22 6.36 -9.07
CA PRO A 48 -7.28 5.36 -9.10
C PRO A 48 -6.83 4.15 -8.27
N GLY A 49 -7.58 3.84 -7.21
CA GLY A 49 -7.24 2.77 -6.29
C GLY A 49 -7.35 1.41 -6.97
N GLN A 50 -6.35 0.56 -6.78
CA GLN A 50 -6.40 -0.84 -7.18
C GLN A 50 -6.25 -1.71 -5.93
N ARG A 51 -7.35 -2.35 -5.53
CA ARG A 51 -7.38 -3.34 -4.46
C ARG A 51 -7.22 -4.70 -5.13
N THR A 52 -6.04 -5.30 -5.05
CA THR A 52 -5.79 -6.68 -5.50
C THR A 52 -6.27 -7.70 -4.50
#